data_AF-A0A5A9ENX4-F1
#
_entry.id   AF-A0A5A9ENX4-F1
#
_cell.length_a   1.000
_cell.length_b   1.000
_cell.length_c   1.000
_cell.angle_alpha   90.00
_cell.angle_beta   90.00
_cell.angle_gamma   90.00
#
_symmetry.space_group_name_H-M   'P 1'
#
loop_
_entity.id
_entity.type
_entity.pdbx_description
1 polymer ?
#
loop_
_entity_poly.entity_id
_entity_poly.type
_entity_poly.pdbx_seq_one_letter_code
_entity_poly.pdbx_strand_id
1 'polypeptide(L)'
;MRLPSHSRPASPGRGRLLVVTLAALAGLSACAGFEPDYRKPGAQRLTGPELSTLLGGHTLSIVNARGKSYMNRFSKDGSIVISGSKGNEYGHWTVSGDRYCLTLDIDPRQQCMEIYKLPDGRYQMVNADGSLRNTFTVD
;
A
#
# COMPACT_ATOMS: atom_id res chain seq x y z
N MET A 1 64.30 38.16 36.67
CA MET A 1 65.62 37.61 37.08
C MET A 1 65.36 36.39 37.97
N ARG A 2 65.98 35.23 37.64
CA ARG A 2 66.12 33.97 38.41
C ARG A 2 64.87 33.26 39.01
N LEU A 3 64.60 32.07 38.46
CA LEU A 3 64.06 30.85 39.11
C LEU A 3 65.04 30.30 40.19
N PRO A 4 64.81 29.17 40.92
CA PRO A 4 63.64 28.31 41.26
C PRO A 4 63.59 27.99 42.80
N SER A 5 62.68 27.18 43.36
CA SER A 5 62.85 25.73 43.66
C SER A 5 62.04 25.43 44.94
N HIS A 6 60.87 24.79 44.89
CA HIS A 6 60.64 23.34 45.05
C HIS A 6 61.04 22.72 46.40
N SER A 7 60.02 22.31 47.15
CA SER A 7 60.03 21.14 48.04
C SER A 7 58.74 20.33 47.84
N ARG A 8 58.82 19.42 46.85
CA ARG A 8 58.63 17.94 46.91
C ARG A 8 57.76 17.28 48.02
N PRO A 9 57.29 16.04 47.80
CA PRO A 9 55.87 15.77 47.51
C PRO A 9 55.28 14.58 48.32
N ALA A 10 54.09 14.16 47.88
CA ALA A 10 53.51 12.82 47.97
C ALA A 10 52.95 12.43 49.36
N SER A 11 51.83 11.71 49.48
CA SER A 11 51.34 10.63 48.63
C SER A 11 49.85 10.33 49.00
N PRO A 12 49.25 9.18 48.64
CA PRO A 12 48.38 9.04 47.48
C PRO A 12 46.91 8.72 47.87
N GLY A 13 45.96 9.08 47.01
CA GLY A 13 44.54 8.87 47.23
C GLY A 13 43.86 8.10 46.12
N ARG A 14 43.89 6.77 46.24
CA ARG A 14 42.83 5.80 45.89
C ARG A 14 41.84 6.17 44.76
N GLY A 15 42.07 5.52 43.61
CA GLY A 15 41.09 4.66 42.92
C GLY A 15 39.77 5.24 42.43
N ARG A 16 39.47 5.04 41.13
CA ARG A 16 38.27 4.33 40.66
C ARG A 16 38.18 4.32 39.12
N LEU A 17 37.75 3.15 38.64
CA LEU A 17 37.03 2.85 37.40
C LEU A 17 37.64 3.27 36.06
N LEU A 18 38.12 2.25 35.33
CA LEU A 18 38.06 2.20 33.87
C LEU A 18 36.59 2.29 33.43
N VAL A 19 36.23 3.39 32.78
CA VAL A 19 34.99 3.48 31.99
C VAL A 19 35.31 2.93 30.61
N VAL A 20 34.82 1.72 30.33
CA VAL A 20 34.81 1.15 28.99
C VAL A 20 33.59 1.69 28.26
N THR A 21 33.76 2.68 27.40
CA THR A 21 32.72 3.09 26.44
C THR A 21 32.74 2.14 25.25
N LEU A 22 31.88 1.12 25.26
CA LEU A 22 31.49 0.39 24.05
C LEU A 22 30.61 1.33 23.21
N ALA A 23 31.13 1.80 22.08
CA ALA A 23 30.31 2.42 21.04
C ALA A 23 29.49 1.33 20.33
N ALA A 24 28.24 1.14 20.76
CA ALA A 24 27.27 0.37 19.99
C ALA A 24 26.78 1.24 18.82
N LEU A 25 27.47 1.19 17.69
CA LEU A 25 27.03 1.83 16.45
C LEU A 25 26.02 0.93 15.73
N ALA A 26 24.85 1.51 15.53
CA ALA A 26 23.66 0.94 14.92
C ALA A 26 23.90 0.42 13.50
N GLY A 27 23.50 -0.83 13.25
CA GLY A 27 23.27 -1.39 11.93
C GLY A 27 21.80 -1.74 11.79
N LEU A 28 20.92 -0.73 11.78
CA LEU A 28 19.51 -0.95 11.47
C LEU A 28 19.40 -1.37 9.99
N SER A 29 18.86 -2.57 9.79
CA SER A 29 18.57 -3.16 8.48
C SER A 29 17.82 -2.18 7.59
N ALA A 30 18.47 -1.69 6.53
CA ALA A 30 17.77 -1.12 5.40
C ALA A 30 17.21 -2.28 4.56
N CYS A 31 16.19 -2.97 5.06
CA CYS A 31 15.24 -3.62 4.19
C CYS A 31 14.40 -2.49 3.58
N ALA A 32 14.96 -1.80 2.58
CA ALA A 32 14.14 -1.12 1.60
C ALA A 32 13.42 -2.24 0.84
N GLY A 33 12.32 -2.74 1.42
CA GLY A 33 11.42 -3.63 0.73
C GLY A 33 11.01 -2.91 -0.53
N PHE A 34 11.30 -3.52 -1.68
CA PHE A 34 10.78 -3.05 -2.95
C PHE A 34 9.25 -3.22 -2.87
N GLU A 35 8.55 -2.18 -2.41
CA GLU A 35 7.11 -2.09 -2.58
C GLU A 35 6.89 -1.81 -4.07
N PRO A 36 6.33 -2.78 -4.83
CA PRO A 36 6.06 -2.53 -6.23
C PRO A 36 5.00 -1.43 -6.28
N ASP A 37 5.37 -0.24 -6.74
CA ASP A 37 4.38 0.76 -7.09
C ASP A 37 3.72 0.33 -8.40
N TYR A 38 2.58 -0.33 -8.29
CA TYR A 38 1.81 -0.76 -9.45
C TYR A 38 1.11 0.40 -10.17
N ARG A 39 1.19 1.63 -9.64
CA ARG A 39 0.71 2.83 -10.30
C ARG A 39 1.67 3.15 -11.44
N LYS A 40 1.22 2.94 -12.68
CA LYS A 40 2.00 3.35 -13.85
C LYS A 40 2.21 4.88 -13.82
N PRO A 41 3.37 5.39 -14.28
CA PRO A 41 3.54 6.82 -14.48
C PRO A 41 2.40 7.42 -15.30
N GLY A 42 1.84 8.53 -14.84
CA GLY A 42 0.69 9.19 -15.47
C GLY A 42 -0.67 8.55 -15.17
N ALA A 43 -0.73 7.53 -14.31
CA ALA A 43 -2.01 7.01 -13.83
C ALA A 43 -2.69 8.00 -12.89
N GLN A 44 -3.95 8.31 -13.16
CA GLN A 44 -4.74 9.25 -12.35
C GLN A 44 -5.70 8.47 -11.44
N ARG A 45 -5.61 8.69 -10.13
CA ARG A 45 -6.59 8.13 -9.19
C ARG A 45 -7.96 8.72 -9.45
N LEU A 46 -8.98 7.86 -9.48
CA LEU A 46 -10.37 8.28 -9.61
C LEU A 46 -10.94 8.76 -8.28
N THR A 47 -11.72 9.83 -8.36
CA THR A 47 -12.53 10.37 -7.27
C THR A 47 -13.81 9.58 -7.06
N GLY A 48 -14.46 9.75 -5.91
CA GLY A 48 -15.75 9.12 -5.61
C GLY A 48 -16.82 9.31 -6.70
N PRO A 49 -17.09 10.53 -7.18
CA PRO A 49 -18.04 10.77 -8.27
C PRO A 49 -17.66 10.08 -9.59
N GLU A 50 -16.37 10.07 -9.93
CA GLU A 50 -15.87 9.36 -11.12
C GLU A 50 -16.06 7.85 -10.98
N LEU A 51 -15.81 7.28 -9.78
CA LEU A 51 -16.05 5.87 -9.49
C LEU A 51 -17.53 5.51 -9.63
N SER A 52 -18.43 6.30 -9.04
CA SER A 52 -19.87 6.08 -9.14
C SER A 52 -20.35 6.10 -10.60
N THR A 53 -19.82 7.02 -11.40
CA THR A 53 -20.14 7.13 -12.83
C THR A 53 -19.56 5.98 -13.63
N LEU A 54 -18.29 5.62 -13.41
CA LEU A 54 -17.60 4.57 -14.15
C LEU A 54 -18.20 3.19 -13.92
N LEU A 55 -18.61 2.90 -12.68
CA LEU A 55 -19.08 1.58 -12.29
C LEU A 55 -20.60 1.45 -12.45
N GLY A 56 -21.37 2.44 -12.02
CA GLY A 56 -22.82 2.31 -11.87
C GLY A 56 -23.57 2.06 -13.18
N GLY A 57 -23.98 0.81 -13.41
CA GLY A 57 -24.72 0.39 -14.60
C GLY A 57 -23.85 -0.18 -15.73
N HIS A 58 -22.55 -0.38 -15.49
CA HIS A 58 -21.58 -0.82 -16.50
C HIS A 58 -21.07 -2.25 -16.26
N THR A 59 -20.55 -2.86 -17.31
CA THR A 59 -19.83 -4.15 -17.24
C THR A 59 -18.34 -3.92 -17.47
N LEU A 60 -17.52 -4.40 -16.53
CA LEU A 60 -16.07 -4.36 -16.66
C LEU A 60 -15.54 -5.65 -17.26
N SER A 61 -14.67 -5.52 -18.26
CA SER A 61 -13.83 -6.60 -18.75
C SER A 61 -12.52 -6.64 -17.99
N ILE A 62 -12.34 -7.63 -17.11
CA ILE A 62 -11.26 -7.66 -16.12
C ILE A 62 -10.24 -8.75 -16.42
N VAL A 63 -8.96 -8.43 -16.21
CA VAL A 63 -7.84 -9.37 -16.08
C VAL A 63 -7.18 -9.17 -14.71
N ASN A 64 -7.12 -10.20 -13.88
CA ASN A 64 -6.43 -10.09 -12.59
C ASN A 64 -4.90 -10.14 -12.73
N ALA A 65 -4.19 -9.87 -11.64
CA ALA A 65 -2.72 -9.94 -11.60
C ALA A 65 -2.10 -11.29 -12.01
N ARG A 66 -2.89 -12.39 -12.03
CA ARG A 66 -2.47 -13.72 -12.49
C ARG A 66 -2.84 -14.00 -13.96
N GLY A 67 -3.34 -13.01 -14.70
CA GLY A 67 -3.71 -13.14 -16.11
C GLY A 67 -5.07 -13.81 -16.34
N LYS A 68 -5.85 -14.11 -15.29
CA LYS A 68 -7.18 -14.71 -15.46
C LYS A 68 -8.22 -13.63 -15.79
N SER A 69 -9.01 -13.89 -16.82
CA SER A 69 -10.09 -13.01 -17.26
C SER A 69 -11.45 -13.36 -16.65
N TYR A 70 -12.26 -12.36 -16.38
CA TYR A 70 -13.66 -12.45 -15.92
C TYR A 70 -14.39 -11.11 -16.09
N MET A 71 -15.71 -11.11 -15.94
CA MET A 71 -16.56 -9.92 -16.06
C MET A 71 -17.11 -9.51 -14.71
N ASN A 72 -17.27 -8.20 -14.47
CA ASN A 72 -18.06 -7.68 -13.36
C ASN A 72 -19.19 -6.82 -13.91
N ARG A 73 -20.44 -7.15 -13.64
CA ARG A 73 -21.59 -6.28 -13.94
C ARG A 73 -22.01 -5.54 -12.70
N PHE A 74 -21.89 -4.22 -12.73
CA PHE A 74 -22.24 -3.33 -11.64
C PHE A 74 -23.62 -2.70 -11.91
N SER A 75 -24.57 -2.93 -11.02
CA SER A 75 -25.90 -2.32 -11.10
C SER A 75 -25.93 -1.01 -10.32
N LYS A 76 -26.77 -0.06 -10.75
CA LYS A 76 -26.95 1.25 -10.07
C LYS A 76 -27.55 1.13 -8.66
N ASP A 77 -28.18 0.00 -8.33
CA ASP A 77 -28.74 -0.28 -7.01
C ASP A 77 -27.68 -0.77 -5.99
N GLY A 78 -26.40 -0.85 -6.40
CA GLY A 78 -25.32 -1.33 -5.55
C GLY A 78 -25.13 -2.85 -5.59
N SER A 79 -25.89 -3.60 -6.40
CA SER A 79 -25.61 -5.02 -6.64
C SER A 79 -24.48 -5.23 -7.66
N ILE A 80 -23.76 -6.35 -7.54
CA ILE A 80 -22.73 -6.76 -8.49
C ILE A 80 -22.82 -8.26 -8.78
N VAL A 81 -22.58 -8.63 -10.04
CA VAL A 81 -22.37 -10.02 -10.46
C VAL A 81 -20.97 -10.15 -11.04
N ILE A 82 -20.18 -11.07 -10.50
CA ILE A 82 -18.86 -11.44 -11.01
C ILE A 82 -19.00 -12.76 -11.77
N SER A 83 -18.82 -12.73 -13.08
CA SER A 83 -18.95 -13.90 -13.96
C SER A 83 -17.58 -14.37 -14.42
N GLY A 84 -17.20 -15.58 -14.02
CA GLY A 84 -15.94 -16.20 -14.42
C GLY A 84 -16.06 -17.69 -14.74
N SER A 85 -14.93 -18.33 -15.00
CA SER A 85 -14.88 -19.74 -15.41
C SER A 85 -15.48 -20.75 -14.42
N LYS A 86 -15.74 -20.35 -13.17
CA LYS A 86 -16.28 -21.20 -12.11
C LYS A 86 -17.76 -20.93 -11.83
N GLY A 87 -18.40 -20.06 -12.61
CA GLY A 87 -19.76 -19.59 -12.38
C GLY A 87 -19.82 -18.12 -11.96
N ASN A 88 -20.98 -17.74 -11.42
CA ASN A 88 -21.26 -16.40 -10.95
C ASN A 88 -21.10 -16.29 -9.43
N GLU A 89 -20.46 -15.22 -8.99
CA GLU A 89 -20.44 -14.76 -7.61
C GLU A 89 -21.27 -13.48 -7.52
N TYR A 90 -21.98 -13.31 -6.41
CA TYR A 90 -22.88 -12.18 -6.17
C TYR A 90 -22.41 -11.38 -4.96
N GLY A 91 -22.80 -10.12 -4.91
CA GLY A 91 -22.52 -9.27 -3.77
C GLY A 91 -23.00 -7.84 -3.95
N HIS A 92 -22.40 -6.97 -3.16
CA HIS A 92 -22.72 -5.55 -3.10
C HIS A 92 -21.47 -4.68 -3.27
N TRP A 93 -21.67 -3.53 -3.90
CA TRP A 93 -20.66 -2.50 -4.02
C TRP A 93 -21.15 -1.14 -3.55
N THR A 94 -20.21 -0.35 -3.04
CA THR A 94 -20.42 1.05 -2.69
C THR A 94 -19.19 1.87 -3.04
N VAL A 95 -19.33 3.19 -2.94
CA VAL A 95 -18.20 4.13 -2.97
C VAL A 95 -18.10 4.80 -1.60
N SER A 96 -16.91 4.77 -1.01
CA SER A 96 -16.61 5.39 0.28
C SER A 96 -15.43 6.34 0.14
N GLY A 97 -15.72 7.65 0.01
CA GLY A 97 -14.74 8.64 -0.43
C GLY A 97 -14.25 8.31 -1.85
N ASP A 98 -12.94 8.29 -2.06
CA ASP A 98 -12.32 7.98 -3.35
C ASP A 98 -11.90 6.50 -3.47
N ARG A 99 -12.75 5.60 -2.94
CA ARG A 99 -12.53 4.15 -2.95
C ARG A 99 -13.80 3.41 -3.32
N TYR A 100 -13.64 2.39 -4.15
CA TYR A 100 -14.67 1.39 -4.44
C TYR A 100 -14.57 0.28 -3.38
N CYS A 101 -15.69 -0.08 -2.77
CA CYS A 101 -15.77 -1.14 -1.78
C CYS A 101 -16.68 -2.27 -2.27
N LEU A 102 -16.27 -3.51 -2.03
CA LEU A 102 -16.93 -4.75 -2.43
C LEU A 102 -17.15 -5.64 -1.21
N THR A 103 -18.34 -6.20 -1.11
CA THR A 103 -18.65 -7.32 -0.21
C THR A 103 -19.28 -8.43 -1.04
N LEU A 104 -18.72 -9.64 -1.00
CA LEU A 104 -19.27 -10.80 -1.70
C LEU A 104 -20.12 -11.65 -0.76
N ASP A 105 -21.17 -12.27 -1.28
CA ASP A 105 -22.05 -13.12 -0.46
C ASP A 105 -21.33 -14.36 0.08
N ILE A 106 -20.31 -14.83 -0.65
CA ILE A 106 -19.49 -15.98 -0.27
C ILE A 106 -18.41 -15.65 0.77
N ASP A 107 -18.04 -14.38 0.92
CA ASP A 107 -17.09 -13.87 1.92
C ASP A 107 -17.48 -12.44 2.30
N PRO A 108 -18.23 -12.27 3.41
CA PRO A 108 -18.86 -10.99 3.75
C PRO A 108 -17.88 -9.94 4.27
N ARG A 109 -16.56 -10.17 4.17
CA ARG A 109 -15.56 -9.16 4.50
C ARG A 109 -15.50 -8.11 3.41
N GLN A 110 -15.72 -6.86 3.79
CA GLN A 110 -15.61 -5.74 2.86
C GLN A 110 -14.15 -5.50 2.46
N GLN A 111 -13.93 -5.35 1.16
CA GLN A 111 -12.65 -4.98 0.58
C GLN A 111 -12.80 -3.66 -0.16
N CYS A 112 -11.99 -2.67 0.19
CA CYS A 112 -11.96 -1.38 -0.51
C CYS A 112 -10.68 -1.22 -1.32
N MET A 113 -10.81 -0.77 -2.56
CA MET A 113 -9.73 -0.60 -3.50
C MET A 113 -9.74 0.79 -4.11
N GLU A 114 -8.56 1.22 -4.54
CA GLU A 114 -8.39 2.42 -5.35
C GLU A 114 -8.43 2.03 -6.83
N ILE A 115 -9.00 2.91 -7.66
CA ILE A 115 -9.01 2.72 -9.12
C ILE A 115 -8.25 3.88 -9.75
N TYR A 116 -7.37 3.54 -10.69
CA TYR A 116 -6.55 4.48 -11.43
C TYR A 116 -6.87 4.37 -12.92
N LYS A 117 -7.11 5.50 -13.57
CA LYS A 117 -7.20 5.59 -15.03
C LYS A 117 -5.78 5.69 -15.61
N LEU A 118 -5.49 4.83 -16.58
CA LEU A 118 -4.22 4.81 -17.28
C LEU A 118 -4.24 5.74 -18.50
N PRO A 119 -3.06 6.21 -18.96
CA PRO A 119 -2.96 7.00 -20.20
C PRO A 119 -3.49 6.29 -21.45
N ASP A 120 -3.48 4.95 -21.46
CA ASP A 120 -4.00 4.12 -22.56
C ASP A 120 -5.53 3.89 -22.49
N GLY A 121 -6.23 4.55 -21.56
CA GLY A 121 -7.68 4.47 -21.39
C GLY A 121 -8.15 3.25 -20.59
N ARG A 122 -7.27 2.31 -20.24
CA ARG A 122 -7.60 1.22 -19.31
C ARG A 122 -7.57 1.71 -17.87
N TYR A 123 -7.97 0.83 -16.96
CA TYR A 123 -7.99 1.11 -15.54
C TYR A 123 -7.23 0.05 -14.75
N GLN A 124 -6.59 0.44 -13.65
CA GLN A 124 -6.03 -0.46 -12.65
C GLN A 124 -6.83 -0.37 -11.36
N MET A 125 -7.06 -1.52 -10.74
CA MET A 125 -7.66 -1.64 -9.42
C MET A 125 -6.58 -2.13 -8.47
N VAL A 126 -6.34 -1.36 -7.41
CA VAL A 126 -5.20 -1.54 -6.51
C VAL A 126 -5.71 -1.78 -5.09
N ASN A 127 -5.18 -2.80 -4.42
CA ASN A 127 -5.51 -3.14 -3.04
C ASN A 127 -4.99 -2.08 -2.06
N ALA A 128 -5.44 -2.14 -0.81
CA ALA A 128 -5.00 -1.23 0.24
C ALA A 128 -3.49 -1.33 0.55
N ASP A 129 -2.88 -2.48 0.31
CA ASP A 129 -1.43 -2.73 0.43
C ASP A 129 -0.62 -2.27 -0.79
N GLY A 130 -1.26 -1.59 -1.75
CA GLY A 130 -0.64 -1.12 -2.98
C GLY A 130 -0.53 -2.16 -4.08
N SER A 131 -0.85 -3.44 -3.82
CA SER A 131 -0.73 -4.50 -4.82
C SER A 131 -1.76 -4.38 -5.95
N LEU A 132 -1.35 -4.66 -7.19
CA LEU A 132 -2.28 -4.73 -8.32
C LEU A 132 -3.27 -5.88 -8.09
N ARG A 133 -4.56 -5.56 -8.08
CA ARG A 133 -5.62 -6.56 -8.07
C ARG A 133 -6.00 -6.93 -9.50
N ASN A 134 -6.38 -5.93 -10.29
CA ASN A 134 -6.97 -6.09 -11.61
C ASN A 134 -6.54 -4.97 -12.57
N THR A 135 -6.50 -5.28 -13.87
CA THR A 135 -6.59 -4.30 -14.96
C THR A 135 -7.90 -4.53 -15.70
N PHE A 136 -8.57 -3.46 -16.16
CA PHE A 136 -9.86 -3.61 -16.84
C PHE A 136 -10.16 -2.52 -17.86
N THR A 137 -11.14 -2.80 -18.71
CA THR A 137 -11.84 -1.85 -19.57
C THR A 137 -13.33 -1.84 -19.23
N VAL A 138 -14.03 -0.79 -19.65
CA VAL A 138 -15.49 -0.64 -19.48
C VAL A 138 -16.15 -0.80 -20.85
N ASP A 139 -17.33 -1.40 -20.88
CA ASP A 139 -18.19 -1.52 -22.07
C ASP A 139 -18.85 -0.20 -22.48
#